data_AF-A0A1E4EM02-F1
#
_entry.id   AF-A0A1E4EM02-F1
#
_cell.length_a   1.000
_cell.length_b   1.000
_cell.length_c   1.000
_cell.angle_alpha   90.00
_cell.angle_beta   90.00
_cell.angle_gamma   90.00
#
_symmetry.space_group_name_H-M   'P 1'
#
loop_
_entity.id
_entity.type
_entity.pdbx_description
1 polymer ?
#
loop_
_entity_poly.entity_id
_entity_poly.type
_entity_poly.pdbx_seq_one_letter_code
_entity_poly.pdbx_strand_id
1 'polypeptide(L)'
;MTDALDLIAAAEQALREDVAPGGPDARYHALLAANALAMARRELARPPQDATADIAAIRAGAHDGDAGLHAALLAAARGRAWVADPGSLDPADQGVPQG
;
A
#
# COMPACT_ATOMS: atom_id res chain seq x y z
N MET A 1 10.15 -10.25 6.04
CA MET A 1 10.59 -8.85 5.86
C MET A 1 9.31 -8.08 5.52
N THR A 2 9.06 -6.94 6.14
CA THR A 2 7.79 -6.19 5.98
C THR A 2 7.86 -5.38 4.69
N ASP A 3 6.78 -5.32 3.90
CA ASP A 3 6.70 -4.58 2.62
C ASP A 3 7.22 -3.12 2.72
N ALA A 4 7.04 -2.47 3.87
CA ALA A 4 7.57 -1.14 4.15
C ALA A 4 9.11 -1.07 4.17
N LEU A 5 9.79 -2.09 4.72
CA LEU A 5 11.26 -2.15 4.77
C LEU A 5 11.84 -2.37 3.37
N ASP A 6 11.14 -3.15 2.55
CA ASP A 6 11.54 -3.39 1.16
C ASP A 6 11.41 -2.11 0.33
N LEU A 7 10.34 -1.33 0.52
CA LEU A 7 10.17 -0.01 -0.09
C LEU A 7 11.25 0.99 0.34
N ILE A 8 11.63 1.01 1.62
CA ILE A 8 12.71 1.87 2.13
C ILE A 8 14.05 1.47 1.48
N ALA A 9 14.37 0.18 1.44
CA ALA A 9 15.60 -0.30 0.84
C ALA A 9 15.69 0.05 -0.67
N ALA A 10 14.58 -0.11 -1.40
CA ALA A 10 14.49 0.27 -2.80
C ALA A 10 14.69 1.79 -3.01
N ALA A 11 14.07 2.62 -2.17
CA ALA A 11 14.25 4.07 -2.23
C ALA A 11 15.70 4.48 -1.94
N GLU A 12 16.34 3.87 -0.94
CA GLU A 12 17.75 4.11 -0.64
C GLU A 12 18.67 3.73 -1.79
N GLN A 13 18.40 2.61 -2.46
CA GLN A 13 19.18 2.17 -3.62
C GLN A 13 19.05 3.18 -4.78
N ALA A 14 17.83 3.56 -5.15
CA ALA A 14 17.59 4.56 -6.21
C ALA A 14 18.26 5.91 -5.91
N LEU A 15 18.24 6.35 -4.64
CA LEU A 15 18.92 7.58 -4.23
C LEU A 15 20.44 7.50 -4.43
N ARG A 16 21.07 6.36 -4.13
CA ARG A 16 22.52 6.19 -4.27
C ARG A 16 22.95 5.98 -5.72
N GLU A 17 22.18 5.21 -6.49
CA GLU A 17 22.58 4.74 -7.82
C GLU A 17 22.10 5.67 -8.94
N ASP A 18 20.93 6.28 -8.80
CA ASP A 18 20.31 7.05 -9.89
C ASP A 18 20.21 8.55 -9.60
N VAL A 19 20.16 8.96 -8.33
CA VAL A 19 20.01 10.38 -7.93
C VAL A 19 21.34 11.02 -7.57
N ALA A 20 22.13 10.39 -6.70
CA ALA A 20 23.40 10.94 -6.21
C ALA A 20 24.44 11.21 -7.32
N PRO A 21 24.58 10.36 -8.36
CA PRO A 21 25.47 10.66 -9.49
C PRO A 21 25.03 11.88 -10.31
N GLY A 22 23.79 12.33 -10.14
CA GLY A 22 23.19 13.38 -10.95
C GLY A 22 22.88 12.90 -12.37
N GLY A 23 22.37 13.82 -13.20
CA GLY A 23 22.02 13.52 -14.58
C GLY A 23 20.58 13.88 -14.94
N PRO A 24 20.18 13.70 -16.20
CA PRO A 24 18.88 14.13 -16.70
C PRO A 24 17.71 13.42 -15.98
N ASP A 25 17.89 12.17 -15.57
CA ASP A 25 16.85 11.36 -14.94
C ASP A 25 16.82 11.48 -13.41
N ALA A 26 17.83 12.10 -12.78
CA ALA A 26 17.95 12.17 -11.32
C ALA A 26 16.71 12.79 -10.65
N ARG A 27 16.06 13.75 -11.31
CA ARG A 27 14.80 14.34 -10.82
C ARG A 27 13.66 13.32 -10.81
N TYR A 28 13.54 12.50 -11.86
CA TYR A 28 12.51 11.47 -11.94
C TYR A 28 12.73 10.41 -10.86
N HIS A 29 13.96 9.91 -10.71
CA HIS A 29 14.29 8.90 -9.70
C HIS A 29 14.13 9.44 -8.27
N ALA A 30 14.42 10.73 -8.03
CA ALA A 30 14.16 11.35 -6.72
C ALA A 30 12.67 11.40 -6.38
N LEU A 31 11.81 11.68 -7.36
CA LEU A 31 10.35 11.66 -7.16
C LEU A 31 9.83 10.23 -6.94
N LEU A 32 10.39 9.24 -7.64
CA LEU A 32 10.07 7.83 -7.44
C LEU A 32 10.43 7.36 -6.03
N ALA A 33 11.64 7.68 -5.57
CA ALA A 33 12.10 7.36 -4.22
C ALA A 33 11.23 8.06 -3.15
N ALA A 34 10.87 9.33 -3.37
CA ALA A 34 9.97 10.06 -2.47
C ALA A 34 8.58 9.41 -2.38
N ASN A 35 8.04 8.91 -3.51
CA ASN A 35 6.78 8.18 -3.53
C ASN A 35 6.88 6.85 -2.75
N ALA A 36 7.92 6.06 -3.00
CA ALA A 36 8.16 4.80 -2.27
C ALA A 36 8.26 5.01 -0.75
N LEU A 37 8.94 6.08 -0.31
CA LEU A 37 9.01 6.45 1.12
C LEU A 37 7.64 6.88 1.67
N ALA A 38 6.82 7.58 0.88
CA ALA A 38 5.47 7.93 1.28
C ALA A 38 4.57 6.69 1.45
N MET A 39 4.68 5.70 0.55
CA MET A 39 4.01 4.41 0.67
C MET A 39 4.46 3.65 1.93
N ALA A 40 5.78 3.57 2.16
CA ALA A 40 6.33 2.90 3.35
C ALA A 40 5.83 3.54 4.65
N ARG A 41 5.76 4.88 4.71
CA ARG A 41 5.22 5.60 5.88
C ARG A 41 3.75 5.27 6.13
N ARG A 42 2.93 5.16 5.08
CA ARG A 42 1.51 4.80 5.18
C ARG A 42 1.34 3.37 5.69
N GLU A 43 2.15 2.45 5.18
CA GLU A 43 2.15 1.06 5.62
C GLU A 43 2.53 0.94 7.11
N LEU A 44 3.60 1.63 7.53
CA LEU A 44 4.05 1.65 8.94
C LEU A 44 3.06 2.33 9.90
N ALA A 45 2.26 3.26 9.42
CA ALA A 45 1.25 3.94 10.23
C ALA A 45 0.02 3.07 10.52
N ARG A 46 -0.09 1.91 9.86
CA ARG A 46 -1.26 1.04 9.95
C ARG A 46 -0.98 -0.16 10.86
N PRO A 47 -1.94 -0.55 11.72
CA PRO A 47 -1.81 -1.81 12.46
C PRO A 47 -1.78 -2.99 11.48
N PRO A 48 -0.96 -4.03 11.74
CA PRO A 48 -0.90 -5.20 10.90
C PRO A 48 -2.26 -5.89 10.84
N GLN A 49 -2.71 -6.22 9.63
CA GLN A 49 -3.98 -6.89 9.39
C GLN A 49 -3.69 -8.36 9.02
N ASP A 50 -4.11 -9.30 9.87
CA ASP A 50 -4.00 -10.73 9.56
C ASP A 50 -5.11 -11.13 8.58
N ALA A 51 -4.75 -11.32 7.31
CA ALA A 51 -5.64 -11.73 6.24
C ALA A 51 -5.62 -13.25 5.99
N THR A 52 -4.99 -14.05 6.86
CA THR A 52 -4.76 -15.48 6.62
C THR A 52 -6.06 -16.26 6.48
N ALA A 53 -7.04 -15.95 7.34
CA ALA A 53 -8.37 -16.57 7.30
C ALA A 53 -9.11 -16.23 6.00
N ASP A 54 -9.06 -14.96 5.57
CA ASP A 54 -9.71 -14.50 4.35
C ASP A 54 -9.09 -15.15 3.09
N ILE A 55 -7.75 -15.28 3.05
CA ILE A 55 -7.03 -15.96 1.95
C ILE A 55 -7.39 -17.45 1.90
N ALA A 56 -7.52 -18.10 3.07
CA ALA A 56 -7.91 -19.50 3.14
C ALA A 56 -9.34 -19.71 2.62
N ALA A 57 -10.26 -18.83 3.00
CA ALA A 57 -11.61 -18.82 2.45
C ALA A 57 -11.57 -18.62 0.92
N ILE A 58 -10.77 -17.66 0.41
CA ILE A 58 -10.52 -17.43 -1.03
C ILE A 58 -10.19 -18.73 -1.75
N ARG A 59 -9.16 -19.41 -1.29
CA ARG A 59 -8.68 -20.64 -1.91
C ARG A 59 -9.67 -21.81 -1.81
N ALA A 60 -10.53 -21.82 -0.79
CA ALA A 60 -11.54 -22.85 -0.60
C ALA A 60 -12.79 -22.68 -1.47
N GLY A 61 -12.92 -21.57 -2.23
CA GLY A 61 -14.11 -21.29 -3.04
C GLY A 61 -15.36 -20.93 -2.24
N ALA A 62 -15.23 -20.65 -0.94
CA ALA A 62 -16.34 -20.35 -0.03
C ALA A 62 -16.77 -18.86 -0.04
N HIS A 63 -16.81 -18.23 -1.23
CA HIS A 63 -17.09 -16.79 -1.39
C HIS A 63 -18.56 -16.47 -1.57
N ASP A 64 -19.27 -17.41 -2.20
CA ASP A 64 -20.60 -17.15 -2.69
C ASP A 64 -21.59 -17.16 -1.51
N GLY A 65 -22.03 -15.96 -1.12
CA GLY A 65 -23.02 -15.74 -0.07
C GLY A 65 -22.46 -15.28 1.29
N ASP A 66 -21.14 -15.16 1.46
CA ASP A 66 -20.55 -14.63 2.69
C ASP A 66 -20.31 -13.11 2.61
N ALA A 67 -21.31 -12.35 3.06
CA ALA A 67 -21.24 -10.89 3.10
C ALA A 67 -20.15 -10.36 4.06
N GLY A 68 -19.78 -11.12 5.10
CA GLY A 68 -18.74 -10.75 6.05
C GLY A 68 -17.35 -10.84 5.43
N LEU A 69 -17.08 -11.95 4.74
CA LEU A 69 -15.85 -12.15 3.99
C LEU A 69 -15.70 -11.12 2.86
N HIS A 70 -16.79 -10.85 2.11
CA HIS A 70 -16.76 -9.81 1.08
C HIS A 70 -16.39 -8.43 1.65
N ALA A 71 -16.98 -8.05 2.79
CA ALA A 71 -16.67 -6.78 3.44
C ALA A 71 -15.21 -6.72 3.94
N ALA A 72 -14.69 -7.80 4.51
CA ALA A 72 -13.30 -7.88 4.98
C ALA A 72 -12.30 -7.73 3.82
N LEU A 73 -12.54 -8.43 2.71
CA LEU A 73 -11.71 -8.35 1.50
C LEU A 73 -11.76 -6.97 0.86
N LEU A 74 -12.94 -6.34 0.80
CA LEU A 74 -13.10 -4.99 0.30
C LEU A 74 -12.36 -3.97 1.17
N ALA A 75 -12.45 -4.10 2.50
CA ALA A 75 -11.69 -3.26 3.43
C ALA A 75 -10.17 -3.44 3.28
N ALA A 76 -9.70 -4.69 3.10
CA ALA A 76 -8.30 -4.97 2.83
C ALA A 76 -7.83 -4.38 1.48
N ALA A 77 -8.65 -4.50 0.44
CA ALA A 77 -8.37 -3.96 -0.89
C ALA A 77 -8.31 -2.41 -0.87
N ARG A 78 -9.29 -1.75 -0.25
CA ARG A 78 -9.29 -0.30 -0.05
C ARG A 78 -8.06 0.17 0.70
N GLY A 79 -7.67 -0.56 1.74
CA GLY A 79 -6.47 -0.27 2.50
C GLY A 79 -5.19 -0.31 1.64
N ARG A 80 -5.03 -1.34 0.80
CA ARG A 80 -3.90 -1.43 -0.13
C ARG A 80 -3.93 -0.34 -1.19
N ALA A 81 -5.11 -0.02 -1.74
CA ALA A 81 -5.29 1.06 -2.69
C ALA A 81 -4.87 2.41 -2.09
N TRP A 82 -5.28 2.71 -0.86
CA TRP A 82 -4.88 3.94 -0.17
C TRP A 82 -3.37 4.05 0.07
N VAL A 83 -2.70 2.93 0.41
CA VAL A 83 -1.23 2.93 0.60
C VAL A 83 -0.54 3.33 -0.70
N ALA A 84 -0.96 2.77 -1.84
CA ALA A 84 -0.39 3.06 -3.15
C ALA A 84 -0.76 4.48 -3.65
N ASP A 85 -2.05 4.82 -3.60
CA ASP A 85 -2.59 6.09 -4.05
C ASP A 85 -3.80 6.51 -3.20
N PRO A 86 -3.65 7.48 -2.28
CA PRO A 86 -4.74 7.95 -1.44
C PRO A 86 -5.86 8.62 -2.22
N GLY A 87 -5.57 9.16 -3.41
CA GLY A 87 -6.55 9.81 -4.26
C GLY A 87 -7.41 8.84 -5.07
N SER A 88 -7.06 7.55 -5.06
CA SER A 88 -7.78 6.51 -5.80
C SER A 88 -9.07 6.04 -5.13
N LEU A 89 -9.28 6.39 -3.86
CA LEU A 89 -10.51 6.07 -3.12
C LEU A 89 -11.53 7.21 -3.22
N ASP A 90 -12.76 6.87 -3.61
CA ASP A 90 -13.90 7.79 -3.52
C ASP A 90 -14.05 8.27 -2.06
N PRO A 91 -14.34 9.56 -1.77
CA PRO A 91 -14.61 10.04 -0.41
C PRO A 91 -15.62 9.18 0.40
N ALA A 92 -16.57 8.51 -0.26
CA ALA A 92 -17.48 7.57 0.41
C ALA A 92 -16.77 6.32 0.99
N ASP A 93 -15.60 5.97 0.44
CA ASP A 93 -14.79 4.81 0.81
C ASP A 93 -13.68 5.15 1.83
N GLN A 94 -13.47 6.43 2.13
CA GLN A 94 -12.38 6.92 3.00
C GLN A 94 -12.69 6.84 4.51
N GLY A 95 -13.93 6.55 4.91
CA GLY A 95 -14.29 6.28 6.31
C GLY A 95 -13.94 7.40 7.30
N VAL A 96 -13.86 8.65 6.85
CA VAL A 96 -13.62 9.80 7.74
C VAL A 96 -14.96 10.20 8.38
N PRO A 97 -15.09 10.22 9.72
CA PRO A 97 -16.27 10.76 10.36
C PRO A 97 -16.37 12.25 10.00
N GLN A 98 -17.47 12.61 9.34
CA GLN A 98 -17.87 14.00 9.17
C GLN A 98 -18.17 14.55 10.56
N GLY A 99 -17.24 15.34 11.10
CA GLY A 99 -17.46 16.21 12.25
C GLY A 99 -17.98 17.57 11.82
#